data_AF-A0A3B8W8R0-F1
#
_entry.id   AF-A0A3B8W8R0-F1
#
_cell.length_a   1.000
_cell.length_b   1.000
_cell.length_c   1.000
_cell.angle_alpha   90.00
_cell.angle_beta   90.00
_cell.angle_gamma   90.00
#
_symmetry.space_group_name_H-M   'P 1'
#
loop_
_entity.id
_entity.type
_entity.pdbx_description
1 polymer ?
#
loop_
_entity_poly.entity_id
_entity_poly.type
_entity_poly.pdbx_seq_one_letter_code
_entity_poly.pdbx_strand_id
1 'polypeptide(L)' 'MDIFQALFLGLLQGLTEFLPISSSAHLILTPAFFGWEDQGVGFDLSVHVGTLLAVVLYFRRDVFGIA' A
#
# COMPACT_ATOMS: atom_id res chain seq x y z
N MET A 1 -15.04 0.99 -6.60
CA MET A 1 -14.50 1.09 -5.23
C MET A 1 -15.17 2.20 -4.44
N ASP A 2 -15.63 1.86 -3.24
CA ASP A 2 -16.11 2.84 -2.25
C ASP A 2 -14.93 3.45 -1.44
N ILE A 3 -15.15 4.64 -0.86
CA ILE A 3 -14.17 5.32 0.00
C ILE A 3 -13.76 4.44 1.17
N PHE A 4 -14.70 3.67 1.74
CA PHE A 4 -14.39 2.73 2.82
C PHE A 4 -13.41 1.65 2.36
N GLN A 5 -13.63 1.07 1.18
CA GLN A 5 -12.74 0.04 0.61
C GLN A 5 -11.35 0.62 0.32
N ALA A 6 -11.28 1.84 -0.23
CA ALA A 6 -10.03 2.53 -0.48
C ALA A 6 -9.25 2.79 0.82
N LEU A 7 -9.92 3.25 1.87
CA LEU A 7 -9.31 3.47 3.18
C LEU A 7 -8.82 2.14 3.78
N PHE A 8 -9.64 1.09 3.70
CA PHE A 8 -9.29 -0.24 4.23
C PHE A 8 -8.07 -0.83 3.53
N LEU A 9 -8.07 -0.87 2.19
CA LEU A 9 -6.95 -1.40 1.41
C LEU A 9 -5.69 -0.53 1.55
N GLY A 10 -5.83 0.79 1.65
CA GLY A 10 -4.71 1.69 1.92
C GLY A 10 -4.05 1.44 3.28
N LEU A 11 -4.86 1.26 4.34
CA LEU A 11 -4.35 0.88 5.66
C LEU A 11 -3.71 -0.50 5.64
N LEU A 12 -4.33 -1.47 4.97
CA LEU A 12 -3.80 -2.81 4.82
C LEU A 12 -2.44 -2.80 4.11
N GLN A 13 -2.31 -2.06 3.01
CA GLN A 13 -1.03 -1.86 2.32
C GLN A 13 0.01 -1.24 3.25
N GLY A 14 -0.34 -0.14 3.94
CA GLY A 14 0.57 0.54 4.85
C GLY A 14 1.09 -0.35 5.99
N LEU A 15 0.26 -1.27 6.50
CA LEU A 15 0.66 -2.21 7.54
C LEU A 15 1.48 -3.39 7.00
N THR A 16 1.14 -3.89 5.81
CA THR A 16 1.73 -5.13 5.27
C THR A 16 2.97 -4.91 4.44
N GLU A 17 3.18 -3.73 3.85
CA GLU A 17 4.34 -3.43 2.99
C GLU A 17 5.68 -3.59 3.71
N PHE A 18 5.73 -3.24 5.00
CA PHE A 18 6.96 -3.31 5.80
C PHE A 18 7.17 -4.67 6.46
N LEU A 19 6.19 -5.57 6.34
CA LEU A 19 6.25 -6.91 6.87
C LEU A 19 6.60 -7.90 5.74
N PRO A 20 7.44 -8.92 6.00
CA PRO A 20 7.82 -9.91 4.98
C PRO A 20 6.71 -10.95 4.76
N ILE A 21 5.49 -10.49 4.45
CA ILE A 21 4.27 -11.31 4.33
C ILE A 21 3.52 -11.10 3.00
N SER A 22 4.12 -10.41 2.03
CA SER A 22 3.56 -10.07 0.72
C SER A 22 2.32 -9.17 0.79
N SER A 23 2.54 -7.86 0.68
CA SER A 23 1.47 -6.85 0.62
C SER A 23 0.59 -6.99 -0.61
N SER A 24 1.18 -7.32 -1.78
CA SER A 24 0.43 -7.55 -3.02
C SER A 24 -0.58 -8.70 -2.90
N ALA A 25 -0.24 -9.77 -2.16
CA ALA A 25 -1.18 -10.85 -1.90
C ALA A 25 -2.38 -10.35 -1.09
N HIS A 26 -2.16 -9.48 -0.10
CA HIS A 26 -3.24 -8.92 0.71
C HIS A 26 -4.16 -7.98 -0.09
N LEU A 27 -3.60 -7.19 -1.02
CA LEU A 27 -4.37 -6.31 -1.92
C LEU A 27 -5.23 -7.08 -2.93
N ILE A 28 -4.81 -8.29 -3.34
CA ILE A 28 -5.59 -9.13 -4.28
C ILE A 28 -6.59 -10.01 -3.53
N LEU A 29 -6.16 -10.62 -2.43
CA LEU A 29 -6.98 -11.57 -1.67
C LEU A 29 -8.13 -10.88 -0.93
N THR A 30 -7.93 -9.66 -0.41
CA THR A 30 -8.98 -8.96 0.34
C THR A 30 -10.22 -8.70 -0.52
N PRO A 31 -10.13 -8.06 -1.71
CA PRO A 31 -11.28 -7.93 -2.61
C PRO A 31 -11.89 -9.29 -2.98
N ALA A 32 -11.07 -10.30 -3.27
CA ALA A 32 -11.55 -11.64 -3.63
C ALA A 32 -12.34 -12.31 -2.50
N PHE A 33 -11.90 -12.17 -1.24
CA PHE A 33 -12.59 -12.73 -0.07
C PHE A 33 -13.91 -12.01 0.24
N PHE A 34 -13.96 -10.69 0.06
CA PHE A 34 -15.16 -9.89 0.34
C PHE A 34 -16.08 -9.71 -0.88
N GLY A 35 -15.71 -10.27 -2.05
CA GLY A 35 -16.47 -10.12 -3.29
C GLY A 35 -16.48 -8.68 -3.82
N TRP A 36 -15.45 -7.89 -3.53
CA TRP A 36 -15.32 -6.52 -4.03
C TRP A 36 -14.81 -6.52 -5.47
N GLU A 37 -15.17 -5.47 -6.22
CA GLU A 37 -14.55 -5.22 -7.51
C GLU A 37 -13.06 -4.93 -7.35
N ASP A 38 -12.28 -5.39 -8.32
CA ASP A 38 -10.85 -5.14 -8.38
C ASP A 38 -10.57 -3.63 -8.47
N GLN A 39 -9.65 -3.16 -7.63
CA GLN A 39 -9.24 -1.76 -7.55
C GLN A 39 -8.47 -1.27 -8.79
N GLY A 40 -7.94 -2.19 -9.59
CA GLY A 40 -7.08 -1.95 -10.72
C GLY A 40 -5.64 -1.60 -10.33
N VAL A 41 -4.74 -1.81 -11.29
CA VAL A 41 -3.28 -1.57 -11.16
C VAL A 41 -2.97 -0.12 -10.76
N GLY A 42 -3.81 0.85 -11.17
CA GLY A 42 -3.62 2.25 -10.82
C GLY A 42 -3.74 2.52 -9.31
N PHE A 43 -4.65 1.83 -8.63
CA PHE A 43 -4.79 1.95 -7.17
C PHE A 43 -3.61 1.27 -6.47
N ASP A 44 -3.26 0.04 -6.89
CA ASP A 44 -2.14 -0.71 -6.33
C ASP A 44 -0.84 0.10 -6.40
N LEU A 45 -0.55 0.71 -7.57
CA LEU A 45 0.60 1.58 -7.73
C LEU A 45 0.54 2.79 -6.79
N SER A 46 -0.62 3.42 -6.66
CA SER A 46 -0.80 4.61 -5.83
C SER A 46 -0.52 4.33 -4.35
N VAL A 47 -0.98 3.19 -3.83
CA VAL A 47 -0.72 2.81 -2.43
C VAL A 47 0.74 2.40 -2.19
N HIS A 48 1.43 1.80 -3.18
CA HIS A 48 2.88 1.56 -3.12
C HIS A 48 3.69 2.86 -3.15
N VAL A 49 3.27 3.86 -3.95
CA VAL A 49 3.89 5.19 -3.91
C VAL A 49 3.69 5.84 -2.55
N GLY A 50 2.52 5.64 -1.93
CA GLY A 50 2.25 6.09 -0.56
C GLY A 50 3.20 5.49 0.48
N THR A 51 3.44 4.18 0.44
CA THR A 51 4.38 3.52 1.37
C THR A 51 5.83 3.91 1.10
N LEU A 52 6.23 4.04 -0.16
CA LEU A 52 7.54 4.57 -0.53
C LEU A 52 7.75 5.98 0.04
N LEU A 53 6.77 6.87 -0.13
CA LEU A 53 6.82 8.22 0.39
C LEU A 53 6.94 8.22 1.92
N ALA A 54 6.22 7.34 2.61
CA ALA A 54 6.33 7.20 4.06
C ALA A 54 7.76 6.83 4.51
N VAL A 55 8.41 5.88 3.82
CA VAL A 55 9.80 5.48 4.09
C VAL A 55 10.77 6.62 3.79
N VAL A 56 10.64 7.27 2.63
CA VAL A 56 11.49 8.40 2.24
C VAL A 56 11.38 9.56 3.23
N LEU A 57 10.17 9.88 3.70
CA LEU A 57 9.97 10.93 4.70
C LEU A 57 10.52 10.56 6.08
N TYR A 58 10.34 9.29 6.49
CA TYR A 58 10.87 8.79 7.75
C TYR A 58 12.41 8.85 7.76
N PHE A 59 13.05 8.28 6.73
CA PHE A 59 14.50 8.26 6.55
C PHE A 59 15.06 9.48 5.81
N ARG A 60 14.32 10.60 5.73
CA ARG A 60 14.70 11.75 4.89
C ARG A 60 16.13 12.24 5.13
N ARG A 61 16.62 12.20 6.38
CA ARG A 61 17.99 12.62 6.71
C ARG A 61 19.03 11.67 6.16
N ASP A 62 18.79 10.37 6.27
CA ASP A 62 19.67 9.35 5.71
C ASP A 62 19.63 9.40 4.18
N VAL A 63 18.43 9.51 3.59
CA VAL A 63 18.23 9.62 2.13
C VAL A 63 18.95 10.85 1.55
N PHE A 64 18.83 12.03 2.17
CA PHE A 64 19.54 13.23 1.71
C PHE A 64 21.02 13.27 2.14
N GLY A 65 21.41 12.47 3.13
CA GLY A 65 22.79 12.33 3.60
C GLY A 65 23.61 11.30 2.82
N ILE A 66 23.01 10.59 1.86
CA ILE A 66 23.71 9.69 0.92
C ILE A 66 24.50 10.49 -0.14
N ALA A 67 24.38 11.83 -0.16
CA ALA A 67 25.13 12.73 -1.03
C ALA A 67 26.60 12.91 -0.62
#